data_AF-A0A927QE02-F1
#
_entry.id   AF-A0A927QE02-F1
#
_cell.length_a   1.000
_cell.length_b   1.000
_cell.length_c   1.000
_cell.angle_alpha   90.00
_cell.angle_beta   90.00
_cell.angle_gamma   90.00
#
_symmetry.space_group_name_H-M   'P 1'
#
loop_
_entity.id
_entity.type
_entity.pdbx_description
1 polymer ?
#
loop_
_entity_poly.entity_id
_entity_poly.type
_entity_poly.pdbx_seq_one_letter_code
_entity_poly.pdbx_strand_id
1 'polypeptide(L)' 'MSGPHDFDFLHGEDVRVRFVWSDTTATSARWEQAFSLDDGASRLTNWVMEFSLPQGPAASGTPAG' A
#
# COMPACT_ATOMS: atom_id res chain seq x y z
N MET A 1 -8.79 -9.24 19.12
CA MET A 1 -7.94 -10.43 19.27
C MET A 1 -7.40 -10.77 17.88
N SER A 2 -6.25 -10.21 17.47
CA SER A 2 -5.57 -10.66 16.24
C SER A 2 -4.78 -11.93 16.54
N GLY A 3 -5.00 -12.99 15.77
CA GLY A 3 -4.27 -14.27 15.85
C GLY A 3 -2.89 -14.21 15.16
N PRO A 4 -2.06 -15.26 15.30
CA PRO A 4 -0.60 -15.21 15.14
C PRO A 4 -0.12 -15.34 13.69
N HIS A 5 -0.64 -14.54 12.76
CA HIS A 5 -0.36 -14.69 11.33
C HIS A 5 0.26 -13.43 10.69
N ASP A 6 1.18 -12.76 11.39
CA ASP A 6 1.94 -11.63 10.82
C ASP A 6 3.43 -11.94 10.58
N PHE A 7 3.87 -13.19 10.84
CA PHE A 7 5.25 -13.61 10.62
C PHE A 7 5.30 -14.79 9.64
N ASP A 8 5.89 -14.56 8.47
CA ASP A 8 6.36 -15.62 7.59
C ASP A 8 7.81 -15.93 7.96
N PHE A 9 8.12 -17.18 8.30
CA PHE A 9 9.50 -17.58 8.63
C PHE A 9 10.32 -17.74 7.34
N LEU A 10 11.26 -16.82 7.08
CA LEU A 10 12.34 -17.06 6.13
C LEU A 10 13.53 -17.64 6.91
N HIS A 11 13.89 -18.90 6.63
CA HIS A 11 15.03 -19.58 7.24
C HIS A 11 14.99 -19.73 8.78
N GLY A 12 13.82 -19.58 9.41
CA GLY A 12 13.65 -19.70 10.87
C GLY A 12 13.81 -18.39 11.64
N GLU A 13 13.96 -17.26 10.95
CA GLU A 13 13.92 -15.92 11.55
C GLU A 13 12.56 -15.27 11.32
N ASP A 14 12.09 -14.50 12.31
CA ASP A 14 10.83 -13.76 12.24
C ASP A 14 10.96 -12.61 11.24
N VAL A 15 10.22 -12.69 10.14
CA VAL A 15 10.13 -11.59 9.18
C VAL A 15 8.94 -10.73 9.54
N ARG A 16 9.17 -9.45 9.82
CA ARG A 16 8.10 -8.48 10.00
C ARG A 16 7.69 -7.89 8.67
N VAL A 17 6.39 -7.94 8.39
CA VAL A 17 5.80 -7.31 7.20
C VAL A 17 5.07 -6.02 7.60
N ARG A 18 5.30 -4.94 6.84
CA ARG A 18 4.58 -3.67 7.00
C ARG A 18 3.95 -3.24 5.69
N PHE A 19 2.73 -2.74 5.79
CA PHE A 19 2.01 -2.09 4.69
C PHE A 19 1.87 -0.59 4.95
N VAL A 20 2.17 0.23 3.95
CA VAL A 20 2.07 1.69 4.04
C VAL A 20 1.17 2.17 2.92
N TRP A 21 0.12 2.91 3.31
CA TRP A 21 -0.67 3.72 2.39
C TRP A 21 -0.21 5.17 2.50
N SER A 22 0.07 5.80 1.37
CA SER A 22 0.53 7.19 1.26
C SER A 22 -0.05 7.84 0.00
N ASP A 23 0.13 9.15 -0.14
CA ASP A 23 -0.33 9.93 -1.31
C ASP A 23 -1.80 9.69 -1.68
N THR A 24 -2.63 9.47 -0.66
CA THR A 24 -4.06 9.19 -0.82
C THR A 24 -4.81 10.47 -1.15
N THR A 25 -5.44 10.49 -2.32
CA THR A 25 -6.36 11.55 -2.77
C THR A 25 -7.75 10.96 -3.02
N ALA A 26 -8.69 11.77 -3.53
CA ALA A 26 -10.02 11.28 -3.92
C ALA A 26 -9.98 10.27 -5.09
N THR A 27 -8.91 10.27 -5.89
CA THR A 27 -8.81 9.46 -7.12
C THR A 27 -7.53 8.66 -7.23
N SER A 28 -6.63 8.73 -6.27
CA SER A 28 -5.36 8.01 -6.29
C SER A 28 -4.91 7.59 -4.90
N ALA A 29 -4.05 6.59 -4.84
CA ALA A 29 -3.33 6.22 -3.62
C ALA A 29 -2.06 5.47 -3.98
N ARG A 30 -1.04 5.58 -3.13
CA ARG A 30 0.18 4.79 -3.20
C ARG A 30 0.19 3.75 -2.09
N TRP A 31 0.53 2.51 -2.43
CA TRP A 31 0.69 1.41 -1.49
C TRP A 31 2.10 0.84 -1.56
N GLU A 32 2.68 0.56 -0.40
CA GLU A 32 3.99 -0.06 -0.28
C GLU A 32 3.96 -1.23 0.69
N GLN A 33 4.69 -2.29 0.36
CA GLN A 33 5.05 -3.38 1.25
C GLN A 33 6.54 -3.33 1.55
N ALA A 34 6.88 -3.47 2.82
CA ALA A 34 8.26 -3.59 3.26
C ALA A 34 8.44 -4.76 4.24
N PHE A 35 9.57 -5.45 4.12
CA PHE A 35 10.01 -6.48 5.05
C PHE A 35 11.10 -5.94 5.98
N SER A 36 11.17 -6.53 7.17
CA SER A 36 12.26 -6.34 8.13
C SER A 36 12.64 -7.69 8.72
N LEU A 37 13.95 -7.93 8.79
CA LEU A 37 14.56 -9.12 9.39
C LEU A 37 15.15 -8.84 10.78
N ASP A 38 15.16 -7.58 11.21
CA ASP A 38 15.84 -7.07 12.40
C ASP A 38 14.86 -6.40 13.38
N ASP A 39 13.72 -7.06 13.60
CA ASP A 39 12.64 -6.62 14.49
C ASP A 39 12.04 -5.24 14.16
N GLY A 40 12.21 -4.75 12.94
CA GLY A 40 11.70 -3.47 12.46
C GLY A 40 12.71 -2.33 12.47
N ALA A 41 13.98 -2.58 12.79
CA ALA A 41 15.03 -1.57 12.83
C ALA A 41 15.38 -1.04 11.42
N SER A 42 15.45 -1.94 10.44
CA SER A 42 15.56 -1.60 9.02
C SER A 42 14.34 -2.09 8.25
N ARG A 43 14.07 -1.46 7.09
CA ARG A 43 12.95 -1.81 6.23
C ARG A 43 13.42 -1.87 4.80
N LEU A 44 13.12 -2.97 4.13
CA LEU A 44 13.33 -3.15 2.70
C LEU A 44 11.98 -3.12 2.01
N THR A 45 11.65 -2.01 1.34
CA THR A 45 10.48 -1.93 0.47
C THR A 45 10.70 -2.83 -0.74
N ASN A 46 9.87 -3.86 -0.86
CA ASN A 46 9.99 -4.86 -1.92
C ASN A 46 8.91 -4.74 -2.98
N TRP A 47 7.82 -4.02 -2.68
CA TRP A 47 6.72 -3.79 -3.62
C TRP A 47 6.12 -2.41 -3.39
N VAL A 48 5.95 -1.68 -4.50
CA VAL A 48 5.19 -0.44 -4.59
C VAL A 48 4.08 -0.62 -5.65
N MET A 49 2.88 -0.15 -5.34
CA MET A 49 1.75 -0.03 -6.26
C MET A 49 1.18 1.38 -6.24
N GLU A 50 0.82 1.88 -7.42
CA GLU A 50 0.11 3.16 -7.59
C GLU A 50 -1.30 2.87 -8.09
N PHE A 51 -2.30 3.38 -7.38
CA PHE A 51 -3.71 3.28 -7.74
C PHE A 51 -4.19 4.58 -8.35
N SER A 52 -4.95 4.47 -9.44
CA SER A 52 -5.70 5.58 -10.03
C SER A 52 -7.10 5.11 -10.37
N LEU A 53 -8.12 5.81 -9.88
CA LEU A 53 -9.47 5.65 -10.40
C LEU A 53 -9.47 6.12 -11.87
N PRO A 54 -10.13 5.39 -12.78
CA PRO A 54 -10.44 5.94 -14.08
C PRO A 54 -11.16 7.27 -13.87
N GLN A 55 -10.69 8.34 -14.51
CA GLN A 55 -11.44 9.59 -14.49
C GLN A 55 -12.82 9.27 -15.05
N GLY A 56 -13.87 9.43 -14.24
CA GLY A 56 -15.24 9.37 -14.75
C GLY A 56 -15.33 10.31 -15.96
N PRO A 57 -16.18 10.01 -16.97
CA PRO A 57 -16.33 10.90 -18.10
C PRO A 57 -16.51 12.32 -17.55
N ALA A 58 -15.68 13.25 -18.02
CA ALA A 58 -15.83 14.66 -17.68
C ALA A 58 -17.31 14.97 -17.85
N ALA A 59 -17.99 15.34 -16.76
CA ALA A 59 -19.42 15.63 -16.83
C ALA A 59 -19.57 16.63 -17.97
N SER A 60 -20.24 16.22 -19.05
CA SER A 60 -20.50 17.09 -20.19
C SER A 60 -21.29 18.25 -19.64
N GLY A 61 -20.59 19.34 -19.31
CA GLY A 61 -21.19 20.62 -19.03
C GLY A 61 -21.82 21.05 -20.33
N THR A 62 -23.09 20.75 -20.52
CA THR A 62 -23.90 21.44 -21.49
C THR A 62 -23.83 22.93 -21.13
N PRO A 63 -23.26 23.80 -21.98
CA PRO A 63 -23.46 25.23 -21.78
C PRO A 63 -24.95 25.47 -22.06
N ALA A 64 -25.67 25.96 -21.06
CA ALA A 64 -26.97 26.56 -21.31
C ALA A 64 -26.72 27.86 -22.09
N GLY A 65 -27.16 27.89 -23.35
CA GLY A 65 -27.07 29.05 -24.24
C GLY A 65 -27.59 28.74 -25.62
#